data_AF-A0A3D1QYC8-F1
#
_entry.id   AF-A0A3D1QYC8-F1
#
_cell.length_a   1.000
_cell.length_b   1.000
_cell.length_c   1.000
_cell.angle_alpha   90.00
_cell.angle_beta   90.00
_cell.angle_gamma   90.00
#
_symmetry.space_group_name_H-M   'P 1'
#
loop_
_entity.id
_entity.type
_entity.pdbx_description
1 polymer ?
#
loop_
_entity_poly.entity_id
_entity_poly.type
_entity_poly.pdbx_seq_one_letter_code
_entity_poly.pdbx_strand_id
1 'polypeptide(L)'
;MRGRLIFPFIAELHRLDTQAMASDYDEDFKEPVLVDTDDDGVGEPFRREHPPVRVPCQVEPEAFEALRMATSGNTPRSSFDLVFHFRDLERLGLVDAASGDALIRPSDRLGALYARDGQLVQAVRTPPGLYVTEARPIGFGLHRRRPSRNLLLVSFQDRAAARSGT
;
A
#
# COMPACT_ATOMS: atom_id res chain seq x y z
N MET A 1 13.48 -3.45 24.23
CA MET A 1 12.31 -2.61 23.88
C MET A 1 12.32 -2.38 22.37
N ARG A 2 11.35 -2.86 21.57
CA ARG A 2 11.27 -2.54 20.12
C ARG A 2 10.90 -1.05 19.95
N GLY A 3 11.25 -0.44 18.82
CA GLY A 3 10.89 0.96 18.51
C GLY A 3 9.38 1.18 18.53
N ARG A 4 8.93 2.43 18.44
CA ARG A 4 7.50 2.77 18.32
C ARG A 4 7.35 3.79 17.20
N LEU A 5 6.23 3.73 16.48
CA LEU A 5 5.84 4.78 15.55
C LEU A 5 5.61 6.09 16.32
N ILE A 6 6.05 7.20 15.76
CA ILE A 6 5.87 8.54 16.32
C ILE A 6 4.71 9.17 15.54
N PHE A 7 3.70 9.70 16.25
CA PHE A 7 2.46 10.24 15.66
C PHE A 7 1.80 9.30 14.62
N PRO A 8 1.31 8.12 15.03
CA PRO A 8 0.84 7.14 14.07
C PRO A 8 -0.48 7.55 13.42
N PHE A 9 -0.57 7.30 12.12
CA PHE A 9 -1.77 7.27 11.30
C PHE A 9 -2.20 5.83 11.05
N ILE A 10 -3.35 5.64 10.41
CA ILE A 10 -3.83 4.36 9.93
C ILE A 10 -3.90 4.43 8.40
N ALA A 11 -3.09 3.62 7.72
CA ALA A 11 -3.15 3.45 6.29
C ALA A 11 -4.11 2.31 5.93
N GLU A 12 -4.98 2.54 4.97
CA GLU A 12 -5.82 1.49 4.38
C GLU A 12 -5.15 0.96 3.12
N LEU A 13 -4.73 -0.29 3.18
CA LEU A 13 -4.01 -0.97 2.11
C LEU A 13 -4.91 -2.01 1.45
N HIS A 14 -4.91 -2.00 0.12
CA HIS A 14 -5.57 -3.00 -0.71
C HIS A 14 -4.48 -3.83 -1.38
N ARG A 15 -4.34 -5.09 -0.95
CA ARG A 15 -3.29 -5.98 -1.47
C ARG A 15 -3.71 -6.59 -2.79
N LEU A 16 -2.78 -6.69 -3.74
CA LEU A 16 -3.05 -7.35 -5.01
C LEU A 16 -3.27 -8.85 -4.80
N ASP A 17 -4.38 -9.37 -5.31
CA ASP A 17 -4.67 -10.81 -5.30
C ASP A 17 -4.03 -11.47 -6.53
N THR A 18 -2.75 -11.79 -6.42
CA THR A 18 -1.99 -12.40 -7.53
C THR A 18 -2.50 -13.80 -7.88
N GLN A 19 -3.12 -14.53 -6.95
CA GLN A 19 -3.66 -15.86 -7.25
C GLN A 19 -4.93 -15.76 -8.08
N ALA A 20 -5.84 -14.85 -7.70
CA ALA A 20 -7.06 -14.63 -8.47
C ALA A 20 -6.78 -13.99 -9.85
N MET A 21 -5.68 -13.25 -10.00
CA MET A 21 -5.27 -12.74 -11.32
C MET A 21 -4.55 -13.77 -12.19
N ALA A 22 -3.98 -14.84 -11.60
CA ALA A 22 -3.26 -15.86 -12.36
C ALA A 22 -4.19 -16.82 -13.13
N SER A 23 -5.46 -16.94 -12.72
CA SER A 23 -6.45 -17.77 -13.42
C SER A 23 -6.96 -17.15 -14.73
N ASP A 24 -6.73 -15.85 -14.93
CA ASP A 24 -7.37 -15.06 -15.98
C ASP A 24 -6.32 -14.61 -17.02
N TYR A 25 -5.42 -15.51 -17.38
CA TYR A 25 -4.43 -15.32 -18.46
C TYR A 25 -4.90 -16.04 -19.72
N ASP A 26 -4.84 -15.34 -20.85
CA ASP A 26 -5.03 -15.97 -22.16
C ASP A 26 -3.88 -16.98 -22.40
N GLU A 27 -4.22 -18.26 -22.62
CA GLU A 27 -3.21 -19.31 -22.77
C GLU A 27 -2.41 -19.19 -24.07
N ASP A 28 -2.99 -18.59 -25.11
CA ASP A 28 -2.40 -18.47 -26.45
C ASP A 28 -1.49 -17.23 -26.53
N PHE A 29 -1.94 -16.10 -25.97
CA PHE A 29 -1.22 -14.83 -26.04
C PHE A 29 -0.37 -14.53 -24.81
N LYS A 30 -0.58 -15.25 -23.69
CA LYS A 30 0.05 -14.98 -22.38
C LYS A 30 -0.19 -13.54 -21.90
N GLU A 31 -1.28 -12.94 -22.35
CA GLU A 31 -1.70 -11.60 -21.97
C GLU A 31 -2.75 -11.68 -20.86
N PRO A 32 -2.82 -10.69 -19.95
CA PRO A 32 -3.92 -10.59 -19.00
C PRO A 32 -5.23 -10.46 -19.78
N VAL A 33 -6.24 -11.27 -19.44
CA VAL A 33 -7.56 -11.16 -20.07
C VAL A 33 -8.12 -9.77 -19.75
N LEU A 34 -8.39 -9.01 -20.81
CA LEU A 34 -9.05 -7.73 -20.70
C LEU A 34 -10.54 -7.97 -20.46
N VAL A 35 -11.08 -7.42 -19.38
CA VAL A 35 -12.49 -7.54 -19.03
C VAL A 35 -13.14 -6.20 -19.31
N ASP A 36 -14.15 -6.21 -20.17
CA ASP A 36 -15.03 -5.07 -20.38
C ASP A 36 -15.98 -5.00 -19.16
N THR A 37 -15.61 -4.19 -18.17
CA THR A 37 -16.35 -4.06 -16.92
C THR A 37 -17.50 -3.07 -16.98
N ASP A 38 -17.58 -2.21 -18.00
CA ASP A 38 -18.64 -1.21 -18.19
C ASP A 38 -19.51 -1.42 -19.46
N ASP A 39 -19.32 -2.55 -20.15
CA ASP A 39 -20.06 -2.97 -21.36
C ASP A 39 -19.92 -1.95 -22.51
N ASP A 40 -18.77 -1.27 -22.58
CA ASP A 40 -18.46 -0.24 -23.57
C ASP A 40 -17.78 -0.81 -24.83
N GLY A 41 -17.48 -2.11 -24.83
CA GLY A 41 -16.80 -2.86 -25.88
C GLY A 41 -15.28 -2.78 -25.82
N VAL A 42 -14.70 -2.13 -24.81
CA VAL A 42 -13.26 -1.97 -24.60
C VAL A 42 -12.83 -2.79 -23.38
N GLY A 43 -12.03 -3.83 -23.62
CA GLY A 43 -11.48 -4.62 -22.54
C GLY A 43 -10.50 -3.79 -21.69
N GLU A 44 -10.77 -3.67 -20.38
CA GLU A 44 -9.89 -3.02 -19.42
C GLU A 44 -9.04 -4.06 -18.68
N PRO A 45 -7.78 -3.76 -18.30
CA PRO A 45 -6.97 -4.69 -17.52
C PRO A 45 -7.62 -4.96 -16.15
N PHE A 46 -8.09 -6.19 -15.95
CA PHE A 46 -8.77 -6.60 -14.73
C PHE A 46 -7.80 -6.64 -13.55
N ARG A 47 -8.09 -5.93 -12.45
CA ARG A 47 -7.29 -5.92 -11.23
C ARG A 47 -8.15 -6.36 -10.05
N ARG A 48 -7.74 -7.43 -9.37
CA ARG A 48 -8.42 -7.94 -8.18
C ARG A 48 -7.60 -7.70 -6.92
N GLU A 49 -8.23 -7.15 -5.90
CA GLU A 49 -7.61 -6.83 -4.63
C GLU A 49 -8.26 -7.63 -3.48
N HIS A 50 -7.48 -7.95 -2.46
CA HIS A 50 -8.01 -8.45 -1.19
C HIS A 50 -8.78 -7.34 -0.46
N PRO A 51 -9.67 -7.69 0.51
CA PRO A 51 -10.33 -6.71 1.35
C PRO A 51 -9.33 -5.74 2.02
N PRO A 52 -9.69 -4.46 2.19
CA PRO A 52 -8.79 -3.46 2.75
C PRO A 52 -8.33 -3.84 4.16
N VAL A 53 -7.03 -3.66 4.41
CA VAL A 53 -6.44 -3.83 5.74
C VAL A 53 -5.98 -2.48 6.26
N ARG A 54 -6.40 -2.16 7.48
CA ARG A 54 -6.03 -0.92 8.17
C ARG A 54 -4.79 -1.14 9.03
N VAL A 55 -3.69 -0.51 8.66
CA VAL A 55 -2.37 -0.74 9.23
C VAL A 55 -1.83 0.54 9.86
N PRO A 56 -1.40 0.52 11.13
CA PRO A 56 -0.71 1.65 11.74
C PRO A 56 0.58 2.01 10.97
N CYS A 57 0.72 3.27 10.61
CA CYS A 57 1.88 3.80 9.89
C CYS A 57 2.32 5.14 10.47
N GLN A 58 3.55 5.54 10.16
CA GLN A 58 4.03 6.90 10.32
C GLN A 58 4.22 7.47 8.91
N VAL A 59 3.73 8.68 8.69
CA VAL A 59 4.00 9.42 7.44
C VAL A 59 5.36 10.09 7.59
N GLU A 60 6.25 9.95 6.60
CA GLU A 60 7.55 10.64 6.65
C GLU A 60 7.36 12.17 6.67
N PRO A 61 8.20 12.92 7.42
CA PRO A 61 7.97 14.34 7.72
C PRO A 61 7.83 15.25 6.48
N GLU A 62 8.59 14.98 5.41
CA GLU A 62 8.51 15.75 4.16
C GLU A 62 7.14 15.59 3.47
N ALA A 63 6.57 14.38 3.54
CA ALA A 63 5.21 14.12 3.06
C ALA A 63 4.17 14.69 4.04
N PHE A 64 4.45 14.70 5.34
CA PHE A 64 3.56 15.22 6.36
C PHE A 64 3.40 16.74 6.34
N GLU A 65 4.49 17.50 6.15
CA GLU A 65 4.40 18.96 5.97
C GLU A 65 3.59 19.32 4.72
N ALA A 66 3.73 18.53 3.66
CA ALA A 66 2.89 18.63 2.46
C ALA A 66 1.40 18.45 2.76
N LEU A 67 1.06 17.41 3.52
CA LEU A 67 -0.32 17.08 3.90
C LEU A 67 -0.94 18.17 4.76
N ARG A 68 -0.15 18.79 5.67
CA ARG A 68 -0.64 19.92 6.48
C ARG A 68 -0.84 21.19 5.67
N MET A 69 -0.05 21.41 4.62
CA MET A 69 -0.23 22.53 3.70
C MET A 69 -1.40 22.32 2.73
N ALA A 70 -1.76 21.06 2.47
CA ALA A 70 -2.90 20.67 1.68
C ALA A 70 -4.21 20.73 2.47
N THR A 71 -4.61 21.93 2.86
CA THR A 71 -5.96 22.19 3.37
C THR A 71 -6.97 21.77 2.30
N SER A 72 -7.71 20.68 2.59
CA SER A 72 -8.87 20.18 1.83
C SER A 72 -8.73 20.17 0.30
N GLY A 73 -8.39 19.00 -0.25
CA GLY A 73 -9.09 18.55 -1.45
C GLY A 73 -8.31 18.41 -2.76
N ASN A 74 -7.04 18.79 -2.85
CA ASN A 74 -6.21 18.37 -3.99
C ASN A 74 -4.72 18.61 -3.70
N THR A 75 -3.92 17.56 -3.57
CA THR A 75 -2.45 17.69 -3.62
C THR A 75 -1.93 16.92 -4.83
N PRO A 76 -1.22 17.57 -5.76
CA PRO A 76 -0.57 16.92 -6.88
C PRO A 76 0.76 16.27 -6.45
N ARG A 77 0.82 15.67 -5.26
CA ARG A 77 2.00 14.89 -4.85
C ARG A 77 1.71 13.43 -5.10
N SER A 78 2.21 12.99 -6.24
CA SER A 78 2.16 11.65 -6.78
C SER A 78 2.96 10.63 -5.96
N SER A 79 3.37 10.91 -4.72
CA SER A 79 4.13 9.95 -3.92
C SER A 79 3.96 10.12 -2.41
N PHE A 80 3.98 9.00 -1.69
CA PHE A 80 3.95 8.94 -0.23
C PHE A 80 5.00 7.95 0.27
N ASP A 81 5.71 8.33 1.34
CA ASP A 81 6.58 7.42 2.06
C ASP A 81 5.97 7.15 3.44
N LEU A 82 5.61 5.89 3.68
CA LEU A 82 5.02 5.43 4.93
C LEU A 82 5.93 4.43 5.63
N VAL A 83 6.10 4.62 6.93
CA VAL A 83 6.85 3.71 7.78
C VAL A 83 5.89 2.85 8.59
N PHE A 84 6.03 1.54 8.47
CA PHE A 84 5.28 0.55 9.23
C PHE A 84 6.17 -0.12 10.25
N HIS A 85 5.61 -0.48 11.40
CA HIS A 85 6.35 -1.24 12.39
C HIS A 85 6.05 -2.74 12.25
N PHE A 86 7.09 -3.59 12.19
CA PHE A 86 6.94 -5.04 11.98
C PHE A 86 6.03 -5.70 13.00
N ARG A 87 6.03 -5.25 14.26
CA ARG A 87 5.09 -5.71 15.30
C ARG A 87 3.62 -5.60 14.88
N ASP A 88 3.24 -4.51 14.23
CA ASP A 88 1.85 -4.30 13.84
C ASP A 88 1.53 -5.08 12.57
N LEU A 89 2.50 -5.23 11.66
CA LEU A 89 2.39 -6.15 10.52
C LEU A 89 2.23 -7.62 10.97
N GLU A 90 3.04 -8.09 11.93
CA GLU A 90 2.96 -9.43 12.53
C GLU A 90 1.57 -9.68 13.12
N ARG A 91 1.02 -8.69 13.86
CA ARG A 91 -0.31 -8.78 14.48
C ARG A 91 -1.44 -8.87 13.46
N LEU A 92 -1.27 -8.24 12.31
CA LEU A 92 -2.25 -8.22 11.22
C LEU A 92 -2.06 -9.37 10.23
N GLY A 93 -1.11 -10.28 10.48
CA GLY A 93 -0.81 -11.38 9.55
C GLY A 93 -0.21 -10.90 8.23
N LEU A 94 0.41 -9.72 8.22
CA LEU A 94 1.07 -9.09 7.07
C LEU A 94 2.58 -9.38 7.03
N VAL A 95 3.02 -10.46 7.67
CA VAL A 95 4.40 -10.96 7.66
C VAL A 95 4.36 -12.45 7.35
N ASP A 96 5.20 -12.88 6.41
CA ASP A 96 5.34 -14.30 6.10
C ASP A 96 5.92 -15.05 7.31
N ALA A 97 5.27 -16.13 7.71
CA ALA A 97 5.67 -16.89 8.91
C ALA A 97 6.98 -17.67 8.71
N ALA A 98 7.34 -18.02 7.48
CA ALA A 98 8.53 -18.80 7.17
C ALA A 98 9.77 -17.91 6.97
N SER A 99 9.64 -16.83 6.19
CA SER A 99 10.76 -15.94 5.85
C SER A 99 10.88 -14.72 6.78
N GLY A 100 9.80 -14.31 7.45
CA GLY A 100 9.75 -13.09 8.23
C GLY A 100 9.78 -11.81 7.38
N ASP A 101 9.49 -11.92 6.08
CA ASP A 101 9.35 -10.78 5.17
C ASP A 101 7.96 -10.16 5.25
N ALA A 102 7.86 -8.85 5.00
CA ALA A 102 6.57 -8.19 4.92
C ALA A 102 5.79 -8.67 3.68
N LEU A 103 4.47 -8.81 3.83
CA LEU A 103 3.56 -9.17 2.74
C LEU A 103 3.03 -7.95 1.99
N ILE A 104 3.48 -6.74 2.34
CA ILE A 104 3.26 -5.53 1.55
C ILE A 104 4.24 -5.56 0.38
N ARG A 105 3.72 -5.55 -0.85
CA ARG A 105 4.49 -5.79 -2.07
C ARG A 105 4.26 -4.69 -3.10
N PRO A 106 5.18 -4.53 -4.07
CA PRO A 106 4.94 -3.67 -5.22
C PRO A 106 3.59 -3.98 -5.88
N SER A 107 2.89 -2.94 -6.30
CA SER A 107 1.52 -2.97 -6.83
C SER A 107 0.41 -3.14 -5.79
N ASP A 108 0.67 -3.22 -4.48
CA ASP A 108 -0.38 -2.99 -3.48
C ASP A 108 -0.83 -1.52 -3.52
N ARG A 109 -2.10 -1.23 -3.21
CA ARG A 109 -2.68 0.11 -3.35
C ARG A 109 -2.95 0.75 -2.00
N LEU A 110 -2.70 2.06 -1.90
CA LEU A 110 -3.14 2.89 -0.78
C LEU A 110 -4.53 3.45 -1.09
N GLY A 111 -5.52 3.13 -0.24
CA GLY A 111 -6.89 3.62 -0.37
C GLY A 111 -7.13 4.94 0.37
N ALA A 112 -6.65 5.03 1.62
CA ALA A 112 -6.83 6.22 2.44
C ALA A 112 -5.84 6.25 3.62
N LEU A 113 -5.68 7.45 4.18
CA LEU A 113 -5.05 7.69 5.47
C LEU A 113 -6.11 8.19 6.45
N TYR A 114 -6.11 7.62 7.64
CA TYR A 114 -6.97 8.02 8.74
C TYR A 114 -6.13 8.42 9.96
N ALA A 115 -6.67 9.31 10.77
CA ALA A 115 -6.17 9.57 12.10
C ALA A 115 -6.48 8.37 13.03
N ARG A 116 -5.84 8.32 14.19
CA ARG A 116 -6.02 7.19 15.14
C ARG A 116 -7.43 7.05 15.69
N ASP A 117 -8.19 8.14 15.70
CA ASP A 117 -9.60 8.18 16.09
C ASP A 117 -10.54 7.74 14.96
N GLY A 118 -10.00 7.38 13.80
CA GLY A 118 -10.74 6.93 12.63
C GLY A 118 -11.21 8.06 11.71
N GLN A 119 -10.90 9.32 12.00
CA GLN A 119 -11.21 10.42 11.09
C GLN A 119 -10.42 10.28 9.79
N LEU A 120 -11.11 10.43 8.65
CA LEU A 120 -10.46 10.43 7.34
C LEU A 120 -9.55 11.68 7.23
N VAL A 121 -8.27 11.45 7.00
CA VAL A 121 -7.28 12.51 6.80
C VAL A 121 -7.09 12.76 5.30
N GLN A 122 -6.91 11.70 4.52
CA GLN A 122 -6.71 11.78 3.08
C GLN A 122 -7.31 10.55 2.39
N ALA A 123 -8.24 10.76 1.47
CA ALA A 123 -8.67 9.71 0.53
C ALA A 123 -7.77 9.71 -0.71
N VAL A 124 -7.43 8.53 -1.21
CA VAL A 124 -6.74 8.36 -2.49
C VAL A 124 -7.79 8.08 -3.56
N ARG A 125 -7.85 8.93 -4.60
CA ARG A 125 -8.75 8.72 -5.72
C ARG A 125 -8.16 7.68 -6.67
N THR A 126 -9.00 6.78 -7.16
CA THR A 126 -8.65 5.79 -8.19
C THR A 126 -9.71 5.87 -9.28
N PRO A 127 -9.34 6.11 -10.57
CA PRO A 127 -8.00 6.40 -11.09
C PRO A 127 -7.46 7.82 -10.74
N PRO A 128 -6.13 8.03 -10.71
CA PRO A 128 -5.08 7.07 -11.11
C PRO A 128 -4.64 6.12 -9.99
N GLY A 129 -4.86 6.45 -8.71
CA GLY A 129 -4.49 5.63 -7.55
C GLY A 129 -3.03 5.77 -7.13
N LEU A 130 -2.71 5.32 -5.92
CA LEU A 130 -1.34 5.30 -5.39
C LEU A 130 -0.95 3.86 -5.06
N TYR A 131 0.16 3.41 -5.65
CA TYR A 131 0.60 2.03 -5.54
C TYR A 131 1.99 1.94 -4.95
N VAL A 132 2.24 0.89 -4.19
CA VAL A 132 3.57 0.54 -3.69
C VAL A 132 4.51 0.36 -4.88
N THR A 133 5.58 1.13 -4.91
CA THR A 133 6.69 0.97 -5.84
C THR A 133 7.86 0.24 -5.19
N GLU A 134 8.07 0.49 -3.90
CA GLU A 134 9.15 -0.12 -3.11
C GLU A 134 8.67 -0.41 -1.69
N ALA A 135 9.03 -1.58 -1.17
CA ALA A 135 8.85 -1.94 0.24
C ALA A 135 10.15 -2.53 0.76
N ARG A 136 10.86 -1.79 1.62
CA ARG A 136 12.18 -2.19 2.12
C ARG A 136 12.27 -2.14 3.64
N PRO A 137 12.80 -3.19 4.30
CA PRO A 137 13.07 -3.15 5.73
C PRO A 137 14.09 -2.08 6.06
N ILE A 138 13.78 -1.24 7.04
CA ILE A 138 14.69 -0.21 7.56
C ILE A 138 14.88 -0.38 9.07
N GLY A 139 15.97 0.16 9.60
CA GLY A 139 16.27 0.10 11.03
C GLY A 139 16.60 -1.33 11.51
N PHE A 140 17.68 -1.89 10.98
CA PHE A 140 18.23 -3.20 11.39
C PHE A 140 18.68 -3.28 12.85
N GLY A 141 18.70 -2.15 13.57
CA GLY A 141 19.13 -2.10 14.97
C GLY A 141 20.56 -2.58 15.13
N LEU A 142 21.50 -2.04 14.33
CA LEU A 142 22.92 -2.41 14.29
C LEU A 142 23.62 -2.34 15.67
N HIS A 143 23.02 -1.68 16.65
CA HIS A 143 23.51 -1.60 18.04
C HIS A 143 22.90 -2.66 18.97
N ARG A 144 22.18 -3.66 18.46
CA ARG A 144 21.58 -4.75 19.26
C ARG A 144 22.33 -6.05 19.07
N ARG A 145 22.42 -6.81 20.17
CA ARG A 145 22.98 -8.17 20.24
C ARG A 145 22.32 -9.17 19.27
N ARG A 146 21.12 -8.85 18.76
CA ARG A 146 20.47 -9.51 17.62
C ARG A 146 19.85 -8.44 16.72
N PRO A 147 20.29 -8.30 15.46
CA PRO A 147 19.61 -7.43 14.50
C PRO A 147 18.15 -7.88 14.40
N SER A 148 17.23 -6.93 14.50
CA SER A 148 15.80 -7.20 14.33
C SER A 148 15.26 -6.15 13.38
N ARG A 149 14.65 -6.59 12.28
CA ARG A 149 13.90 -5.73 11.37
C ARG A 149 12.78 -5.09 12.21
N ASN A 150 12.91 -3.81 12.53
CA ASN A 150 11.90 -3.14 13.36
C ASN A 150 10.88 -2.39 12.50
N LEU A 151 11.33 -1.82 11.38
CA LEU A 151 10.55 -0.91 10.56
C LEU A 151 10.59 -1.34 9.10
N LEU A 152 9.54 -1.00 8.36
CA LEU A 152 9.41 -1.18 6.92
C LEU A 152 9.09 0.19 6.33
N LEU A 153 9.93 0.67 5.42
CA LEU A 153 9.63 1.86 4.62
C LEU A 153 8.95 1.41 3.34
N VAL A 154 7.80 1.98 3.04
CA VAL A 154 7.02 1.69 1.84
C VAL A 154 6.77 2.98 1.10
N SER A 155 7.25 3.02 -0.14
CA SER A 155 7.07 4.13 -1.05
C SER A 155 5.89 3.84 -1.96
N PHE A 156 4.97 4.77 -2.02
CA PHE A 156 3.82 4.77 -2.90
C PHE A 156 4.03 5.83 -3.96
N GLN A 157 3.68 5.51 -5.21
CA GLN A 157 3.65 6.49 -6.28
C GLN A 157 2.38 6.36 -7.12
N ASP A 158 2.02 7.46 -7.76
CA ASP A 158 0.99 7.49 -8.77
C ASP A 158 1.45 6.62 -9.93
N ARG A 159 0.61 5.66 -10.28
CA ARG A 159 0.82 4.84 -11.45
C ARG A 159 -0.43 4.97 -12.29
N ALA A 160 -0.26 5.44 -13.52
CA ALA A 160 -1.25 5.25 -14.56
C ALA A 160 -1.37 3.74 -14.82
N ALA A 161 -2.22 3.04 -14.09
CA ALA A 161 -2.56 1.64 -14.33
C ALA A 161 -4.08 1.48 -14.20
N ALA A 162 -4.64 0.86 -15.24
CA ALA A 162 -6.01 0.38 -15.47
C ALA A 162 -7.07 0.74 -14.43
N ARG A 163 -8.15 1.38 -14.92
CA ARG A 163 -9.36 1.66 -14.14
C ARG A 163 -9.79 0.40 -13.38
N SER A 164 -10.00 0.56 -12.07
CA SER A 164 -10.53 -0.51 -11.24
C SER A 164 -12.05 -0.43 -11.34
N GLY A 165 -12.67 -1.47 -11.91
CA GLY A 165 -14.13 -1.62 -11.95
C GLY A 165 -14.71 -1.57 -10.54
N THR A 166 -15.88 -0.95 -10.41
CA THR A 166 -16.59 -0.76 -9.14
C THR A 166 -17.53 -1.92 -8.85
#